data_AF-A0A2D6JB39-F1
#
_entry.id   AF-A0A2D6JB39-F1
#
_cell.length_a   1.000
_cell.length_b   1.000
_cell.length_c   1.000
_cell.angle_alpha   90.00
_cell.angle_beta   90.00
_cell.angle_gamma   90.00
#
_symmetry.space_group_name_H-M   'P 1'
#
loop_
_entity.id
_entity.type
_entity.pdbx_description
1 polymer ?
#
loop_
_entity_poly.entity_id
_entity_poly.type
_entity_poly.pdbx_seq_one_letter_code
_entity_poly.pdbx_strand_id
1 'polypeptide(L)'
;MNPKKANGEILQKAFRNNPGPETAYELALFYSKKKDFKKTRETVERYWDTLHGDTEKKWWYSVKIYELLGIIRRKQKYYATSRRSYINALTIFNKNDYNKEARKLLGPRWLCARRLKKGRIRAEKKIPPPMR
;
A
#
# COMPACT_ATOMS: atom_id res chain seq x y z
N MET A 1 14.37 -11.58 -25.17
CA MET A 1 13.46 -10.56 -24.57
C MET A 1 13.39 -10.80 -23.07
N ASN A 2 13.68 -9.81 -22.20
CA ASN A 2 13.75 -10.03 -20.75
C ASN A 2 12.33 -9.99 -20.14
N PRO A 3 11.78 -11.11 -19.63
CA PRO A 3 10.37 -11.20 -19.21
C PRO A 3 10.01 -10.21 -18.08
N LYS A 4 10.99 -9.82 -17.27
CA LYS A 4 10.82 -8.81 -16.20
C LYS A 4 10.72 -7.37 -16.72
N LYS A 5 11.09 -7.09 -17.96
CA LYS A 5 10.92 -5.78 -18.61
C LYS A 5 9.55 -5.69 -19.31
N ALA A 6 9.18 -6.74 -20.05
CA ALA A 6 7.88 -6.84 -20.71
C ALA A 6 6.70 -6.65 -19.74
N ASN A 7 6.75 -7.30 -18.56
CA ASN A 7 5.69 -7.15 -17.56
C ASN A 7 5.57 -5.72 -17.00
N GLY A 8 6.66 -4.96 -16.92
CA GLY A 8 6.63 -3.59 -16.42
C GLY A 8 6.08 -2.58 -17.44
N GLU A 9 6.31 -2.83 -18.73
CA GLU A 9 5.78 -2.01 -19.83
C GLU A 9 4.27 -2.23 -20.00
N ILE A 10 3.81 -3.47 -19.89
CA ILE A 10 2.39 -3.82 -19.89
C ILE A 10 1.66 -3.12 -18.74
N LEU A 11 2.20 -3.20 -17.51
CA LEU A 11 1.61 -2.54 -16.34
C LEU A 11 1.59 -1.01 -16.47
N GLN A 12 2.64 -0.41 -17.05
CA GLN A 12 2.66 1.03 -17.31
C GLN A 12 1.62 1.45 -18.34
N LYS A 13 1.47 0.68 -19.43
CA LYS A 13 0.47 0.95 -20.46
C LYS A 13 -0.95 0.82 -19.90
N ALA A 14 -1.19 -0.23 -19.12
CA ALA A 14 -2.47 -0.43 -18.44
C ALA A 14 -2.78 0.70 -17.45
N PHE A 15 -1.80 1.12 -16.64
CA PHE A 15 -1.97 2.22 -15.69
C PHE A 15 -2.19 3.58 -16.37
N ARG A 16 -1.58 3.83 -17.53
CA ARG A 16 -1.82 5.05 -18.32
C ARG A 16 -3.24 5.11 -18.91
N ASN A 17 -3.74 3.97 -19.40
CA ASN A 17 -5.04 3.91 -20.08
C ASN A 17 -6.21 3.85 -19.09
N ASN A 18 -6.05 3.15 -17.98
CA ASN A 18 -7.05 3.03 -16.94
C ASN A 18 -6.34 2.90 -15.57
N PRO A 19 -6.11 4.01 -14.85
CA PRO A 19 -5.43 4.01 -13.56
C PRO A 19 -6.34 3.46 -12.46
N GLY A 20 -6.61 2.16 -12.54
CA GLY A 20 -7.36 1.44 -11.53
C GLY A 20 -6.55 1.19 -10.25
N PRO A 21 -7.22 1.01 -9.10
CA PRO A 21 -6.58 0.69 -7.82
C PRO A 21 -5.71 -0.57 -7.84
N GLU A 22 -6.14 -1.55 -8.62
CA GLU A 22 -5.43 -2.81 -8.81
C GLU A 22 -4.15 -2.61 -9.62
N THR A 23 -4.26 -1.99 -10.79
CA THR A 23 -3.14 -1.70 -11.69
C THR A 23 -2.09 -0.82 -11.00
N ALA A 24 -2.54 0.16 -10.22
CA ALA A 24 -1.66 1.01 -9.40
C ALA A 24 -0.88 0.19 -8.38
N TYR A 25 -1.56 -0.68 -7.63
CA TYR A 25 -0.93 -1.52 -6.62
C TYR A 25 0.07 -2.50 -7.25
N GLU A 26 -0.28 -3.14 -8.36
CA GLU A 26 0.60 -4.08 -9.04
C GLU A 26 1.85 -3.40 -9.60
N LEU A 27 1.70 -2.23 -10.23
CA LEU A 27 2.82 -1.45 -10.75
C LEU A 27 3.71 -0.95 -9.61
N ALA A 28 3.13 -0.48 -8.51
CA ALA A 28 3.86 -0.09 -7.30
C ALA A 28 4.62 -1.28 -6.69
N LEU A 29 4.00 -2.46 -6.61
CA LEU A 29 4.63 -3.69 -6.13
C LEU A 29 5.79 -4.12 -7.03
N PHE A 30 5.62 -4.01 -8.34
CA PHE A 30 6.65 -4.30 -9.33
C PHE A 30 7.88 -3.41 -9.13
N TYR A 31 7.70 -2.09 -9.00
CA TYR A 31 8.81 -1.17 -8.73
C TYR A 31 9.45 -1.44 -7.36
N SER A 32 8.65 -1.72 -6.33
CA SER A 32 9.13 -2.07 -5.00
C SER A 32 10.02 -3.31 -5.00
N LYS A 33 9.64 -4.35 -5.76
CA LYS A 33 10.44 -5.57 -5.93
C LYS A 33 11.78 -5.29 -6.62
N LYS A 34 11.83 -4.31 -7.53
CA LYS A 34 13.05 -3.82 -8.17
C LYS A 34 13.84 -2.83 -7.30
N LYS A 35 13.38 -2.53 -6.08
CA LYS A 35 13.93 -1.49 -5.19
C LYS A 35 13.89 -0.07 -5.81
N ASP A 36 13.06 0.14 -6.82
CA ASP A 36 12.82 1.46 -7.42
C ASP A 36 11.75 2.19 -6.61
N PHE A 37 12.18 2.74 -5.47
CA PHE A 37 11.27 3.38 -4.52
C PHE A 37 10.74 4.73 -5.01
N LYS A 38 11.47 5.41 -5.90
CA LYS A 38 11.02 6.64 -6.54
C LYS A 38 9.80 6.37 -7.41
N LYS A 39 9.90 5.42 -8.34
CA LYS A 39 8.75 5.06 -9.19
C LYS A 39 7.60 4.44 -8.41
N THR A 40 7.91 3.69 -7.34
CA THR A 40 6.87 3.17 -6.45
C THR A 40 6.05 4.32 -5.84
N ARG A 41 6.71 5.37 -5.37
CA ARG A 41 6.06 6.55 -4.79
C ARG A 41 5.24 7.31 -5.83
N GLU A 42 5.82 7.61 -6.99
CA GLU A 42 5.15 8.31 -8.08
C GLU A 42 3.89 7.58 -8.56
N THR A 43 3.94 6.24 -8.64
CA THR A 43 2.78 5.42 -9.01
C THR A 43 1.66 5.54 -7.99
N VAL A 44 2.02 5.56 -6.70
CA VAL A 44 1.04 5.68 -5.61
C VAL A 44 0.45 7.08 -5.53
N GLU A 45 1.26 8.13 -5.68
CA GLU A 45 0.79 9.52 -5.69
C GLU A 45 -0.15 9.77 -6.88
N ARG A 46 0.24 9.33 -8.07
CA ARG A 46 -0.60 9.44 -9.27
C ARG A 46 -1.91 8.65 -9.16
N TYR A 47 -1.89 7.52 -8.45
CA TYR A 47 -3.12 6.82 -8.13
C TYR A 47 -4.01 7.61 -7.17
N TRP A 48 -3.44 8.30 -6.18
CA TRP A 48 -4.23 9.12 -5.26
C TRP A 48 -5.00 10.23 -5.97
N ASP A 49 -4.40 10.83 -7.01
CA ASP A 49 -5.05 11.87 -7.83
C ASP A 49 -6.22 11.32 -8.65
N THR A 50 -6.21 10.03 -8.98
CA THR A 50 -7.27 9.38 -9.77
C THR A 50 -8.47 8.92 -8.92
N LEU A 51 -8.47 9.21 -7.61
CA LEU A 51 -9.48 8.71 -6.68
C LEU A 51 -10.74 9.58 -6.60
N HIS A 52 -11.50 9.65 -7.68
CA HIS A 52 -12.90 10.05 -7.61
C HIS A 52 -13.81 8.80 -7.55
N GLY A 53 -14.82 8.79 -6.66
CA GLY A 53 -15.83 7.71 -6.55
C GLY A 53 -15.61 6.65 -5.46
N ASP A 54 -16.69 6.09 -4.92
CA ASP A 54 -16.71 5.28 -3.69
C ASP A 54 -17.04 3.81 -4.01
N THR A 55 -16.04 2.93 -4.06
CA THR A 55 -16.23 1.50 -4.33
C THR A 55 -15.44 0.63 -3.37
N GLU A 56 -15.98 -0.54 -3.02
CA GLU A 56 -15.36 -1.48 -2.06
C GLU A 56 -13.92 -1.89 -2.45
N LYS A 57 -13.66 -2.02 -3.76
CA LYS A 57 -12.32 -2.32 -4.28
C LYS A 57 -11.31 -1.20 -3.94
N LYS A 58 -11.75 0.06 -3.95
CA LYS A 58 -10.90 1.23 -3.75
C LYS A 58 -10.25 1.26 -2.37
N TRP A 59 -11.05 1.14 -1.30
CA TRP A 59 -10.51 1.20 0.06
C TRP A 59 -9.55 0.05 0.35
N TRP A 60 -9.84 -1.16 -0.16
CA TRP A 60 -8.99 -2.33 0.04
C TRP A 60 -7.62 -2.16 -0.60
N TYR A 61 -7.57 -1.66 -1.84
CA TYR A 61 -6.31 -1.36 -2.50
C TYR A 61 -5.57 -0.19 -1.86
N SER A 62 -6.28 0.81 -1.34
CA SER A 62 -5.65 1.87 -0.54
C SER A 62 -4.97 1.34 0.73
N VAL A 63 -5.59 0.36 1.43
CA VAL A 63 -4.96 -0.34 2.57
C VAL A 63 -3.66 -1.02 2.13
N LYS A 64 -3.69 -1.78 1.03
CA LYS A 64 -2.51 -2.47 0.48
C LYS A 64 -1.39 -1.50 0.06
N ILE A 65 -1.76 -0.37 -0.53
CA ILE A 65 -0.82 0.67 -0.96
C ILE A 65 -0.15 1.32 0.24
N TYR A 66 -0.90 1.72 1.27
CA TYR A 66 -0.31 2.26 2.49
C TYR A 66 0.57 1.24 3.21
N GLU A 67 0.19 -0.04 3.21
CA GLU A 67 1.04 -1.09 3.72
C GLU A 67 2.38 -1.18 2.96
N LEU A 68 2.33 -1.18 1.62
CA LEU A 68 3.51 -1.22 0.77
C LEU A 68 4.43 -0.02 1.04
N LEU A 69 3.87 1.18 1.16
CA LEU A 69 4.62 2.38 1.57
C LEU A 69 5.24 2.21 2.95
N GLY A 70 4.50 1.64 3.91
CA GLY A 70 5.00 1.34 5.25
C GLY A 70 6.23 0.43 5.21
N ILE A 71 6.18 -0.63 4.40
CA ILE A 71 7.30 -1.57 4.20
C ILE A 71 8.50 -0.86 3.57
N ILE A 72 8.29 -0.09 2.50
CA ILE A 72 9.35 0.62 1.77
C ILE A 72 10.05 1.63 2.68
N ARG A 73 9.29 2.50 3.33
CA ARG A 73 9.81 3.51 4.24
C ARG A 73 10.60 2.87 5.39
N ARG A 74 10.15 1.72 5.90
CA ARG A 74 10.90 0.96 6.92
C ARG A 74 12.24 0.46 6.38
N LYS A 75 12.27 -0.07 5.15
CA LYS A 75 13.52 -0.51 4.49
C LYS A 75 14.49 0.64 4.27
N GLN A 76 13.97 1.83 3.98
CA GLN A 76 14.74 3.07 3.85
C GLN A 76 15.06 3.74 5.19
N LYS A 77 14.76 3.10 6.33
CA LYS A 77 14.96 3.63 7.69
C LYS A 77 14.17 4.91 8.02
N TYR A 78 13.18 5.27 7.20
CA TYR A 78 12.23 6.34 7.50
C TYR A 78 11.13 5.85 8.44
N TYR A 79 11.48 5.60 9.70
CA TYR A 79 10.60 4.89 10.65
C TYR A 79 9.34 5.69 11.03
N ALA A 80 9.46 7.02 11.18
CA ALA A 80 8.30 7.87 11.48
C ALA A 80 7.28 7.89 10.34
N THR A 81 7.74 8.00 9.08
CA THR A 81 6.84 7.99 7.91
C THR A 81 6.31 6.58 7.61
N SER A 82 7.10 5.53 7.91
CA SER A 82 6.66 4.13 7.88
C SER A 82 5.51 3.89 8.87
N ARG A 83 5.65 4.37 10.11
CA ARG A 83 4.59 4.32 11.13
C ARG A 83 3.32 4.99 10.64
N ARG A 84 3.41 6.23 10.12
CA ARG A 84 2.26 6.96 9.58
C ARG A 84 1.55 6.18 8.47
N SER A 85 2.31 5.54 7.57
CA SER A 85 1.73 4.67 6.54
C SER A 85 0.92 3.51 7.13
N TYR A 86 1.44 2.80 8.12
CA TYR A 86 0.69 1.71 8.76
C TYR A 86 -0.55 2.21 9.53
N ILE A 87 -0.49 3.40 10.13
CA ILE A 87 -1.65 4.03 10.77
C ILE A 87 -2.73 4.32 9.73
N ASN A 88 -2.39 4.96 8.60
CA ASN A 88 -3.35 5.25 7.53
C ASN A 88 -4.00 3.97 6.99
N ALA A 89 -3.21 2.91 6.77
CA ALA A 89 -3.73 1.60 6.37
C ALA A 89 -4.74 1.05 7.38
N LEU A 90 -4.42 1.11 8.68
CA LEU A 90 -5.31 0.67 9.75
C LEU A 90 -6.58 1.52 9.85
N THR A 91 -6.48 2.84 9.69
CA THR A 91 -7.64 3.74 9.72
C THR A 91 -8.63 3.40 8.61
N ILE A 92 -8.14 3.23 7.38
CA ILE A 92 -8.99 2.85 6.24
C ILE A 92 -9.56 1.45 6.43
N PHE A 93 -8.72 0.51 6.86
CA PHE A 93 -9.15 -0.87 7.12
C PHE A 93 -10.28 -0.89 8.16
N ASN A 94 -10.07 -0.28 9.33
CA ASN A 94 -11.06 -0.25 10.40
C ASN A 94 -12.35 0.45 9.95
N LYS A 95 -12.27 1.60 9.25
CA LYS A 95 -13.46 2.34 8.80
C LYS A 95 -14.36 1.49 7.88
N ASN A 96 -13.78 0.59 7.08
CA ASN A 96 -14.51 -0.19 6.09
C ASN A 96 -14.76 -1.66 6.50
N ASP A 97 -14.04 -2.18 7.49
CA ASP A 97 -14.19 -3.56 8.03
C ASP A 97 -15.34 -3.68 9.06
N TYR A 98 -16.08 -2.59 9.35
CA TYR A 98 -17.26 -2.61 10.22
C TYR A 98 -18.48 -3.31 9.60
N ASN A 99 -18.51 -3.57 8.29
CA ASN A 99 -19.61 -4.32 7.68
C ASN A 99 -19.46 -5.82 7.94
N LYS A 100 -20.31 -6.38 8.82
CA LYS A 100 -20.40 -7.82 9.14
C LYS A 100 -20.42 -8.73 7.90
N GLU A 101 -21.05 -8.28 6.82
CA GLU A 101 -21.11 -8.98 5.52
C GLU A 101 -19.73 -9.14 4.87
N ALA A 102 -18.85 -8.15 5.04
CA ALA A 102 -17.51 -8.14 4.46
C ALA A 102 -16.54 -9.15 5.12
N ARG A 103 -16.88 -9.67 6.31
CA ARG A 103 -16.14 -10.76 6.99
C ARG A 103 -16.38 -12.13 6.35
N LYS A 104 -17.54 -12.33 5.70
CA LYS A 104 -17.93 -13.63 5.11
C LYS A 104 -17.33 -13.86 3.71
N LEU A 105 -17.12 -12.79 2.93
CA LEU A 105 -16.82 -12.89 1.50
C LEU A 105 -15.32 -12.96 1.14
N LEU A 106 -14.39 -12.58 2.03
CA LEU A 106 -13.00 -12.25 1.64
C LEU A 106 -11.92 -12.79 2.60
N GLY A 107 -11.91 -14.10 2.86
CA GLY A 107 -10.80 -14.78 3.57
C GLY A 107 -10.41 -14.16 4.93
N PRO A 108 -9.22 -14.47 5.47
CA PRO A 108 -8.84 -14.00 6.80
C PRO A 108 -8.26 -12.58 6.75
N ARG A 109 -9.10 -11.56 6.50
CA ARG A 109 -8.76 -10.13 6.62
C ARG A 109 -8.14 -9.77 7.98
N TRP A 110 -8.37 -10.58 9.02
CA TRP A 110 -7.67 -10.49 10.31
C TRP A 110 -6.14 -10.65 10.19
N LEU A 111 -5.65 -11.44 9.22
CA LEU A 111 -4.20 -11.53 8.92
C LEU A 111 -3.67 -10.20 8.41
N CYS A 112 -4.44 -9.48 7.59
CA CYS A 112 -4.09 -8.14 7.14
C CYS A 112 -3.99 -7.18 8.32
N ALA A 113 -5.03 -7.09 9.15
CA ALA A 113 -5.03 -6.27 10.36
C ALA A 113 -3.84 -6.60 11.29
N ARG A 114 -3.55 -7.89 11.50
CA ARG A 114 -2.41 -8.36 12.30
C ARG A 114 -1.07 -7.95 11.68
N ARG A 115 -0.93 -8.07 10.35
CA ARG A 115 0.27 -7.66 9.60
C ARG A 115 0.51 -6.16 9.69
N LEU A 116 -0.54 -5.35 9.53
CA LEU A 116 -0.50 -3.89 9.67
C LEU A 116 -0.08 -3.47 11.09
N LYS A 117 -0.71 -4.03 12.13
CA LYS A 117 -0.35 -3.78 13.54
C LYS A 117 1.10 -4.14 13.82
N LYS A 118 1.55 -5.32 13.36
CA LYS A 118 2.95 -5.77 13.49
C LYS A 118 3.92 -4.84 12.76
N GLY A 119 3.54 -4.36 11.57
CA GLY A 119 4.29 -3.38 10.80
C GLY A 119 4.47 -2.06 11.55
N ARG A 120 3.38 -1.52 12.10
CA ARG A 120 3.38 -0.30 12.93
C ARG A 120 4.31 -0.43 14.12
N ILE A 121 4.17 -1.49 14.92
CA ILE A 121 4.97 -1.73 16.13
C ILE A 121 6.47 -1.82 15.77
N ARG A 122 6.81 -2.50 14.68
CA ARG A 122 8.20 -2.60 14.19
C ARG A 122 8.77 -1.25 13.79
N ALA A 123 7.97 -0.37 13.20
CA ALA A 123 8.39 0.99 12.89
C ALA A 123 8.57 1.82 14.17
N GLU A 124 7.61 1.75 15.10
CA GLU A 124 7.63 2.45 16.39
C GLU A 124 8.88 2.13 17.21
N LYS A 125 9.25 0.85 17.33
CA LYS A 125 10.45 0.42 18.07
C LYS A 125 11.78 0.97 17.54
N LYS A 126 11.79 1.50 16.33
CA LYS A 126 12.99 2.06 15.67
C LYS A 126 12.99 3.59 15.62
N ILE A 127 11.92 4.23 16.10
CA ILE A 127 11.87 5.68 16.27
C ILE A 127 12.57 6.00 17.60
N PRO A 128 13.63 6.83 17.60
CA PRO A 128 14.25 7.24 18.85
C PRO A 128 13.24 7.99 19.73
N PRO A 129 13.32 7.86 21.06
CA PRO A 129 12.49 8.66 21.95
C PRO A 129 12.76 10.15 21.71
N PRO A 130 11.75 11.02 21.87
CA PRO A 130 11.99 12.46 21.80
C PRO A 130 13.06 12.81 22.85
N MET A 131 14.10 13.53 22.43
CA MET A 131 15.05 14.12 23.36
C MET A 131 14.25 15.09 24.26
N ARG A 132 14.29 14.84 25.57
CA ARG A 132 13.66 15.70 26.58
C ARG A 132 14.46 16.98 26.75
#